data_AF-A0A2V9JLW3-F1
#
_entry.id   AF-A0A2V9JLW3-F1
#
_cell.length_a   1.000
_cell.length_b   1.000
_cell.length_c   1.000
_cell.angle_alpha   90.00
_cell.angle_beta   90.00
_cell.angle_gamma   90.00
#
_symmetry.space_group_name_H-M   'P 1'
#
loop_
_entity.id
_entity.type
_entity.pdbx_description
1 polymer ?
#
loop_
_entity_poly.entity_id
_entity_poly.type
_entity_poly.pdbx_seq_one_letter_code
_entity_poly.pdbx_strand_id
1 'polypeptide(L)'
;AAVEIGRSKEGLPVFLDQHASEADHVVVLNRVKPHTEFKGEIESGIMKMMLIGMGKHEGAKVYHKAFADYGFDRIVESMAPIVISKAKVLFALAVIENGYEETALVRGSLPEEIVPSERVLQRKAKELAPKLPFDEIDVLIVDEIGKNVSGAGMDTNVIGRFMNIVAKEPDRPKIKRIYIRDLTPESIGNASGIGLADFTHRRVVDKMDVRTTNTNCLTAVNPEKARIPIICESDREALDLCFGTIGLTPPADARVMRIRNTLHIGEVDVSAALVKEAAGRADLEVLAGPAPLELDAAGELLPMLAFGLAAAAH
;
A
#
# COMPACT_ATOMS: atom_id res chain seq x y z
N ALA A 1 4.38 -11.23 -25.25
CA ALA A 1 5.82 -11.04 -24.94
C ALA A 1 6.12 -9.54 -24.94
N ALA A 2 7.33 -9.11 -24.60
CA ALA A 2 7.76 -7.72 -24.72
C ALA A 2 8.86 -7.58 -25.78
N VAL A 3 8.90 -6.44 -26.48
CA VAL A 3 9.87 -6.11 -27.53
C VAL A 3 10.63 -4.83 -27.17
N GLU A 4 11.94 -4.76 -27.46
CA GLU A 4 12.73 -3.53 -27.28
C GLU A 4 12.36 -2.52 -28.38
N ILE A 5 11.86 -1.34 -27.99
CA ILE A 5 11.39 -0.28 -28.89
C ILE A 5 12.32 0.93 -28.97
N GLY A 6 13.35 0.96 -28.13
CA GLY A 6 14.33 2.05 -28.08
C GLY A 6 15.19 1.99 -26.83
N ARG A 7 15.97 3.04 -26.62
CA ARG A 7 16.85 3.20 -25.45
C ARG A 7 16.71 4.58 -24.83
N SER A 8 16.76 4.65 -23.50
CA SER A 8 16.70 5.90 -22.75
C SER A 8 18.01 6.70 -22.89
N LYS A 9 18.03 7.93 -22.35
CA LYS A 9 19.25 8.76 -22.28
C LYS A 9 20.38 8.11 -21.49
N GLU A 10 20.03 7.27 -20.52
CA GLU A 10 20.95 6.46 -19.71
C GLU A 10 21.40 5.18 -20.43
N GLY A 11 20.98 4.94 -21.67
CA GLY A 11 21.34 3.74 -22.46
C GLY A 11 20.55 2.48 -22.10
N LEU A 12 19.53 2.61 -21.24
CA LEU A 12 18.68 1.51 -20.78
C LEU A 12 17.67 1.10 -21.86
N PRO A 13 17.45 -0.21 -22.10
CA PRO A 13 16.47 -0.68 -23.07
C PRO A 13 15.05 -0.35 -22.61
N VAL A 14 14.22 0.12 -23.55
CA VAL A 14 12.80 0.38 -23.35
C VAL A 14 12.00 -0.71 -24.03
N PHE A 15 11.22 -1.44 -23.24
CA PHE A 15 10.34 -2.52 -23.66
C PHE A 15 8.89 -2.08 -23.77
N LEU A 16 8.20 -2.66 -24.74
CA LEU A 16 6.76 -2.52 -24.97
C LEU A 16 6.13 -3.90 -25.19
N ASP A 17 4.91 -4.08 -24.72
CA ASP A 17 4.11 -5.27 -25.00
C ASP A 17 3.93 -5.43 -26.51
N GLN A 18 4.02 -6.67 -26.99
CA GLN A 18 3.95 -6.94 -28.41
C GLN A 18 2.65 -6.45 -29.05
N HIS A 19 1.49 -6.68 -28.42
CA HIS A 19 0.21 -6.22 -28.96
C HIS A 19 0.11 -4.69 -28.97
N ALA A 20 0.60 -4.04 -27.90
CA ALA A 20 0.67 -2.58 -27.87
C ALA A 20 1.61 -2.01 -28.95
N SER A 21 2.68 -2.72 -29.31
CA SER A 21 3.62 -2.28 -30.35
C SER A 21 3.06 -2.40 -31.78
N GLU A 22 2.15 -3.34 -31.99
CA GLU A 22 1.52 -3.63 -33.29
C GLU A 22 0.23 -2.83 -33.50
N ALA A 23 -0.33 -2.23 -32.45
CA ALA A 23 -1.56 -1.43 -32.53
C ALA A 23 -1.40 -0.16 -33.38
N ASP A 24 -2.50 0.28 -33.99
CA ASP A 24 -2.58 1.59 -34.65
C ASP A 24 -2.52 2.73 -33.63
N HIS A 25 -3.19 2.53 -32.49
CA HIS A 25 -3.24 3.46 -31.39
C HIS A 25 -3.39 2.73 -30.06
N VAL A 26 -2.84 3.32 -28.99
CA VAL A 26 -2.98 2.82 -27.61
C VAL A 26 -3.67 3.88 -26.75
N VAL A 27 -4.66 3.47 -25.96
CA VAL A 27 -5.23 4.28 -24.88
C VAL A 27 -4.74 3.74 -23.55
N VAL A 28 -4.15 4.60 -22.72
CA VAL A 28 -3.59 4.18 -21.43
C VAL A 28 -4.55 4.59 -20.31
N LEU A 29 -5.11 3.61 -19.60
CA LEU A 29 -5.95 3.82 -18.43
C LEU A 29 -5.17 3.38 -17.18
N ASN A 30 -5.09 4.24 -16.16
CA ASN A 30 -4.64 3.79 -14.85
C ASN A 30 -5.13 4.67 -13.70
N ARG A 31 -5.11 4.09 -12.49
CA ARG A 31 -5.29 4.82 -11.24
C ARG A 31 -4.02 5.58 -10.88
N VAL A 32 -4.15 6.88 -10.62
CA VAL A 32 -3.09 7.74 -10.09
C VAL A 32 -3.19 7.73 -8.56
N LYS A 33 -2.11 7.30 -7.89
CA LYS A 33 -2.08 7.19 -6.43
C LYS A 33 -0.68 7.31 -5.85
N PRO A 34 -0.55 7.66 -4.56
CA PRO A 34 0.72 7.58 -3.86
C PRO A 34 1.38 6.21 -4.00
N HIS A 35 2.67 6.17 -4.30
CA HIS A 35 3.42 4.92 -4.29
C HIS A 35 3.73 4.50 -2.86
N THR A 36 3.81 3.20 -2.64
CA THR A 36 4.09 2.60 -1.33
C THR A 36 5.59 2.39 -1.05
N GLU A 37 6.48 2.86 -1.91
CA GLU A 37 7.91 2.49 -1.82
C GLU A 37 8.86 3.65 -2.14
N PHE A 38 8.36 4.74 -2.72
CA PHE A 38 9.16 5.92 -3.01
C PHE A 38 8.27 7.17 -3.07
N LYS A 39 8.90 8.33 -3.11
CA LYS A 39 8.26 9.64 -3.24
C LYS A 39 8.81 10.37 -4.46
N GLY A 40 7.91 10.96 -5.24
CA GLY A 40 8.25 11.71 -6.45
C GLY A 40 7.17 12.71 -6.82
N GLU A 41 7.45 13.51 -7.84
CA GLU A 41 6.42 14.30 -8.51
C GLU A 41 5.49 13.40 -9.34
N ILE A 42 6.00 12.26 -9.79
CA ILE A 42 5.29 11.19 -10.48
C ILE A 42 5.49 9.91 -9.68
N GLU A 43 4.44 9.12 -9.50
CA GLU A 43 4.49 7.91 -8.67
C GLU A 43 3.74 6.76 -9.34
N SER A 44 2.63 6.27 -8.76
CA SER A 44 1.77 5.32 -9.49
C SER A 44 0.77 6.10 -10.35
N GLY A 45 0.66 5.76 -11.63
CA GLY A 45 -0.22 6.46 -12.56
C GLY A 45 0.00 6.03 -14.00
N ILE A 46 -0.27 6.92 -14.95
CA ILE A 46 -0.19 6.63 -16.39
C ILE A 46 1.25 6.29 -16.78
N MET A 47 2.21 7.07 -16.31
CA MET A 47 3.63 6.90 -16.64
C MET A 47 4.16 5.55 -16.15
N LYS A 48 3.78 5.13 -14.93
CA LYS A 48 4.14 3.80 -14.43
C LYS A 48 3.47 2.68 -15.23
N MET A 49 2.22 2.87 -15.66
CA MET A 49 1.53 1.90 -16.51
C MET A 49 2.24 1.74 -17.86
N MET A 50 2.67 2.84 -18.47
CA MET A 50 3.41 2.84 -19.73
C MET A 50 4.77 2.14 -19.63
N LEU A 51 5.47 2.27 -18.51
CA LEU A 51 6.77 1.64 -18.34
C LEU A 51 6.62 0.21 -17.82
N ILE A 52 6.09 0.04 -16.61
CA ILE A 52 6.04 -1.26 -15.94
C ILE A 52 4.95 -2.15 -16.52
N GLY A 53 3.73 -1.62 -16.65
CA GLY A 53 2.58 -2.40 -17.11
C GLY A 53 2.73 -2.86 -18.56
N MET A 54 3.03 -1.92 -19.45
CA MET A 54 3.22 -2.21 -20.87
C MET A 54 4.60 -2.82 -21.15
N GLY A 55 5.63 -2.57 -20.35
CA GLY A 55 6.94 -3.25 -20.49
C GLY A 55 6.96 -4.72 -20.06
N LYS A 56 5.86 -5.22 -19.45
CA LYS A 56 5.72 -6.58 -18.92
C LYS A 56 6.86 -6.92 -17.93
N HIS A 57 7.06 -8.21 -17.69
CA HIS A 57 8.05 -8.69 -16.72
C HIS A 57 9.49 -8.28 -17.07
N GLU A 58 9.87 -8.31 -18.35
CA GLU A 58 11.23 -7.93 -18.78
C GLU A 58 11.51 -6.44 -18.60
N GLY A 59 10.57 -5.57 -18.99
CA GLY A 59 10.66 -4.14 -18.70
C GLY A 59 10.71 -3.87 -17.20
N ALA A 60 9.79 -4.48 -16.42
CA ALA A 60 9.75 -4.32 -14.98
C ALA A 60 11.09 -4.66 -14.30
N LYS A 61 11.74 -5.76 -14.66
CA LYS A 61 13.07 -6.13 -14.12
C LYS A 61 14.13 -5.06 -14.37
N VAL A 62 14.17 -4.49 -15.57
CA VAL A 62 15.15 -3.46 -15.94
C VAL A 62 14.87 -2.17 -15.20
N TYR A 63 13.62 -1.72 -15.21
CA TYR A 63 13.25 -0.42 -14.66
C TYR A 63 13.35 -0.39 -13.14
N HIS A 64 12.96 -1.47 -12.44
CA HIS A 64 13.11 -1.53 -10.97
C HIS A 64 14.58 -1.43 -10.53
N LYS A 65 15.50 -2.06 -11.26
CA LYS A 65 16.95 -1.89 -10.99
C LYS A 65 17.40 -0.47 -11.28
N ALA A 66 16.98 0.09 -12.41
CA ALA A 66 17.31 1.46 -12.77
C ALA A 66 16.77 2.50 -11.77
N PHE A 67 15.60 2.27 -11.18
CA PHE A 67 15.04 3.16 -10.16
C PHE A 67 15.90 3.22 -8.89
N ALA A 68 16.57 2.12 -8.53
CA ALA A 68 17.46 2.08 -7.38
C ALA A 68 18.70 2.97 -7.60
N ASP A 69 19.23 3.03 -8.83
CA ASP A 69 20.44 3.80 -9.14
C ASP A 69 20.17 5.26 -9.54
N TYR A 70 19.09 5.50 -10.30
CA TYR A 70 18.82 6.80 -10.94
C TYR A 70 17.60 7.53 -10.36
N GLY A 71 16.80 6.86 -9.54
CA GLY A 71 15.52 7.36 -9.05
C GLY A 71 14.38 7.21 -10.06
N PHE A 72 13.16 7.13 -9.54
CA PHE A 72 11.96 6.90 -10.36
C PHE A 72 11.69 8.04 -11.35
N ASP A 73 11.63 9.29 -10.87
CA ASP A 73 11.27 10.45 -11.70
C ASP A 73 12.19 10.58 -12.92
N ARG A 74 13.51 10.43 -12.74
CA ARG A 74 14.49 10.53 -13.82
C ARG A 74 14.30 9.47 -14.90
N ILE A 75 14.16 8.20 -14.51
CA ILE A 75 13.97 7.10 -15.45
C ILE A 75 12.65 7.25 -16.20
N VAL A 76 11.61 7.68 -15.49
CA VAL A 76 10.29 7.87 -16.06
C VAL A 76 10.29 8.99 -17.10
N GLU A 77 10.91 10.11 -16.79
CA GLU A 77 11.07 11.24 -17.71
C GLU A 77 11.91 10.89 -18.95
N SER A 78 12.93 10.03 -18.79
CA SER A 78 13.80 9.67 -19.91
C SER A 78 13.19 8.63 -20.85
N MET A 79 12.30 7.76 -20.35
CA MET A 79 11.73 6.65 -21.12
C MET A 79 10.33 6.91 -21.66
N ALA A 80 9.49 7.65 -20.93
CA ALA A 80 8.10 7.81 -21.33
C ALA A 80 7.89 8.48 -22.70
N PRO A 81 8.68 9.48 -23.13
CA PRO A 81 8.54 10.03 -24.49
C PRO A 81 8.74 8.97 -25.58
N ILE A 82 9.61 7.98 -25.34
CA ILE A 82 9.85 6.86 -26.25
C ILE A 82 8.60 5.99 -26.31
N VAL A 83 8.04 5.61 -25.16
CA VAL A 83 6.81 4.79 -25.12
C VAL A 83 5.64 5.52 -25.75
N ILE A 84 5.41 6.79 -25.41
CA ILE A 84 4.32 7.61 -25.96
C ILE A 84 4.37 7.64 -27.48
N SER A 85 5.56 7.87 -28.06
CA SER A 85 5.75 7.92 -29.51
C SER A 85 5.63 6.53 -30.15
N LYS A 86 6.33 5.52 -29.63
CA LYS A 86 6.42 4.19 -30.25
C LYS A 86 5.16 3.35 -30.09
N ALA A 87 4.43 3.51 -28.99
CA ALA A 87 3.13 2.87 -28.79
C ALA A 87 1.98 3.64 -29.45
N LYS A 88 2.27 4.76 -30.14
CA LYS A 88 1.26 5.60 -30.80
C LYS A 88 0.11 5.96 -29.85
N VAL A 89 0.47 6.39 -28.63
CA VAL A 89 -0.51 6.69 -27.59
C VAL A 89 -1.45 7.78 -28.10
N LEU A 90 -2.76 7.49 -28.12
CA LEU A 90 -3.78 8.41 -28.61
C LEU A 90 -4.19 9.40 -27.51
N PHE A 91 -4.46 8.88 -26.31
CA PHE A 91 -4.67 9.65 -25.09
C PHE A 91 -4.52 8.75 -23.87
N ALA A 92 -4.40 9.36 -22.70
CA ALA A 92 -4.45 8.68 -21.41
C ALA A 92 -5.69 9.07 -20.61
N LEU A 93 -6.21 8.13 -19.82
CA LEU A 93 -7.29 8.34 -18.88
C LEU A 93 -6.79 8.02 -17.46
N ALA A 94 -6.70 9.04 -16.63
CA ALA A 94 -6.29 8.93 -15.24
C ALA A 94 -7.51 8.93 -14.33
N VAL A 95 -7.52 8.01 -13.35
CA VAL A 95 -8.55 7.93 -12.32
C VAL A 95 -7.90 8.19 -10.96
N ILE A 96 -8.51 9.04 -10.13
CA ILE A 96 -8.15 9.20 -8.72
C ILE A 96 -9.34 8.73 -7.89
N GLU A 97 -9.04 7.92 -6.88
CA GLU A 97 -10.01 7.47 -5.88
C GLU A 97 -9.76 8.18 -4.54
N ASN A 98 -10.81 8.36 -3.74
CA ASN A 98 -10.70 8.87 -2.37
C ASN A 98 -10.40 7.73 -1.37
N GLY A 99 -10.21 8.09 -0.09
CA GLY A 99 -9.98 7.12 0.99
C GLY A 99 -11.16 6.17 1.30
N TYR A 100 -12.28 6.31 0.59
CA TYR A 100 -13.46 5.43 0.67
C TYR A 100 -13.62 4.56 -0.58
N GLU A 101 -12.58 4.48 -1.43
CA GLU A 101 -12.57 3.74 -2.71
C GLU A 101 -13.56 4.24 -3.76
N GLU A 102 -14.07 5.46 -3.60
CA GLU A 102 -14.94 6.09 -4.58
C GLU A 102 -14.12 6.85 -5.60
N THR A 103 -14.55 6.84 -6.87
CA THR A 103 -13.93 7.66 -7.91
C THR A 103 -14.14 9.15 -7.59
N ALA A 104 -13.05 9.84 -7.26
CA ALA A 104 -13.05 11.25 -6.94
C ALA A 104 -12.83 12.13 -8.18
N LEU A 105 -12.03 11.66 -9.14
CA LEU A 105 -11.69 12.44 -10.33
C LEU A 105 -11.32 11.52 -11.49
N VAL A 106 -11.77 11.87 -12.69
CA VAL A 106 -11.36 11.27 -13.96
C VAL A 106 -10.82 12.36 -14.88
N ARG A 107 -9.63 12.16 -15.46
CA ARG A 107 -8.96 13.13 -16.33
C ARG A 107 -8.40 12.47 -17.58
N GLY A 108 -8.88 12.90 -18.74
CA GLY A 108 -8.25 12.64 -20.03
C GLY A 108 -7.05 13.56 -20.25
N SER A 109 -6.01 13.09 -20.96
CA SER A 109 -4.86 13.90 -21.36
C SER A 109 -4.34 13.46 -22.72
N LEU A 110 -4.06 14.44 -23.60
CA LEU A 110 -3.37 14.19 -24.86
C LEU A 110 -1.90 13.83 -24.60
N PRO A 111 -1.20 13.18 -25.56
CA PRO A 111 0.17 12.68 -25.37
C PRO A 111 1.15 13.70 -24.78
N GLU A 112 1.12 14.94 -25.27
CA GLU A 112 1.95 16.06 -24.83
C GLU A 112 1.60 16.58 -23.42
N GLU A 113 0.38 16.30 -22.96
CA GLU A 113 -0.13 16.73 -21.65
C GLU A 113 0.07 15.68 -20.56
N ILE A 114 0.37 14.42 -20.91
CA ILE A 114 0.40 13.29 -19.94
C ILE A 114 1.29 13.62 -18.74
N VAL A 115 2.54 14.05 -18.99
CA VAL A 115 3.52 14.31 -17.94
C VAL A 115 3.11 15.47 -17.02
N PRO A 116 2.81 16.69 -17.53
CA PRO A 116 2.39 17.79 -16.66
C PRO A 116 1.06 17.51 -15.96
N SER A 117 0.13 16.82 -16.62
CA SER A 117 -1.16 16.41 -16.06
C SER A 117 -0.98 15.44 -14.89
N GLU A 118 -0.15 14.40 -15.04
CA GLU A 118 0.09 13.41 -13.99
C GLU A 118 0.72 14.03 -12.74
N ARG A 119 1.63 15.01 -12.87
CA ARG A 119 2.19 15.71 -11.70
C ARG A 119 1.13 16.46 -10.89
N VAL A 120 0.16 17.08 -11.56
CA VAL A 120 -0.97 17.74 -10.88
C VAL A 120 -1.89 16.72 -10.22
N LEU A 121 -2.22 15.65 -10.94
CA LEU A 121 -3.07 14.57 -10.45
C LEU A 121 -2.43 13.85 -9.25
N GLN A 122 -1.11 13.65 -9.26
CA GLN A 122 -0.39 13.01 -8.16
C GLN A 122 -0.47 13.82 -6.86
N ARG A 123 -0.39 15.16 -6.95
CA ARG A 123 -0.62 16.04 -5.79
C ARG A 123 -2.04 15.87 -5.26
N LYS A 124 -3.04 15.85 -6.15
CA LYS A 124 -4.44 15.65 -5.75
C LYS A 124 -4.67 14.28 -5.12
N ALA A 125 -4.06 13.24 -5.66
CA ALA A 125 -4.15 11.89 -5.11
C ALA A 125 -3.54 11.80 -3.70
N LYS A 126 -2.44 12.52 -3.42
CA LYS A 126 -1.84 12.61 -2.07
C LYS A 126 -2.75 13.32 -1.06
N GLU A 127 -3.52 14.31 -1.49
CA GLU A 127 -4.50 14.98 -0.62
C GLU A 127 -5.67 14.06 -0.23
N LEU A 128 -6.12 13.23 -1.18
CA LEU A 128 -7.28 12.35 -1.03
C LEU A 128 -6.94 10.97 -0.44
N ALA A 129 -5.65 10.65 -0.32
CA ALA A 129 -5.20 9.36 0.14
C ALA A 129 -5.69 9.07 1.58
N PRO A 130 -6.04 7.81 1.89
CA PRO A 130 -6.44 7.41 3.23
C PRO A 130 -5.31 7.69 4.24
N LYS A 131 -5.68 8.08 5.45
CA LYS A 131 -4.76 8.31 6.58
C LYS A 131 -5.36 7.76 7.85
N LEU A 132 -4.52 7.16 8.71
CA LEU A 132 -4.94 6.80 10.05
C LEU A 132 -5.36 8.09 10.80
N PRO A 133 -6.40 8.01 11.64
CA PRO A 133 -6.88 9.19 12.34
C PRO A 133 -5.88 9.72 13.38
N PHE A 134 -4.90 8.94 13.84
CA PHE A 134 -3.96 9.35 14.89
C PHE A 134 -2.51 9.15 14.44
N ASP A 135 -1.63 10.07 14.88
CA ASP A 135 -0.23 10.15 14.50
C ASP A 135 0.74 9.39 15.43
N GLU A 136 0.27 8.98 16.60
CA GLU A 136 1.03 8.23 17.60
C GLU A 136 0.26 7.00 18.04
N ILE A 137 0.76 5.83 17.66
CA ILE A 137 0.13 4.55 17.93
C ILE A 137 1.16 3.64 18.59
N ASP A 138 0.82 3.09 19.75
CA ASP A 138 1.67 2.13 20.45
C ASP A 138 1.54 0.75 19.77
N VAL A 139 0.31 0.31 19.51
CA VAL A 139 0.02 -0.97 18.85
C VAL A 139 -1.02 -0.75 17.75
N LEU A 140 -0.65 -1.04 16.51
CA LEU A 140 -1.59 -1.16 15.39
C LEU A 140 -1.86 -2.63 15.12
N ILE A 141 -3.11 -3.04 15.28
CA ILE A 141 -3.62 -4.36 14.91
C ILE A 141 -4.23 -4.25 13.52
N VAL A 142 -3.80 -5.12 12.60
CA VAL A 142 -4.30 -5.19 11.23
C VAL A 142 -4.92 -6.57 11.02
N ASP A 143 -6.24 -6.61 10.84
CA ASP A 143 -6.97 -7.87 10.73
C ASP A 143 -6.55 -8.66 9.49
N GLU A 144 -6.33 -7.98 8.36
CA GLU A 144 -5.89 -8.63 7.13
C GLU A 144 -4.94 -7.74 6.29
N ILE A 145 -3.98 -8.39 5.63
CA ILE A 145 -3.16 -7.76 4.58
C ILE A 145 -3.41 -8.43 3.25
N GLY A 146 -3.05 -7.77 2.16
CA GLY A 146 -3.06 -8.43 0.87
C GLY A 146 -2.63 -7.58 -0.30
N LYS A 147 -2.28 -8.25 -1.41
CA LYS A 147 -1.95 -7.57 -2.68
C LYS A 147 -3.12 -6.79 -3.27
N ASN A 148 -4.34 -7.26 -2.99
CA ASN A 148 -5.58 -6.55 -3.33
C ASN A 148 -5.78 -5.30 -2.47
N VAL A 149 -5.39 -5.35 -1.18
CA VAL A 149 -5.43 -4.19 -0.27
C VAL A 149 -4.42 -3.14 -0.73
N SER A 150 -3.16 -3.55 -0.91
CA SER A 150 -2.11 -2.67 -1.39
C SER A 150 -1.00 -3.44 -2.10
N GLY A 151 -0.27 -2.76 -3.00
CA GLY A 151 0.84 -3.37 -3.72
C GLY A 151 1.91 -3.96 -2.81
N ALA A 152 2.06 -3.43 -1.59
CA ALA A 152 2.97 -3.91 -0.56
C ALA A 152 2.23 -4.64 0.58
N GLY A 153 1.05 -5.22 0.35
CA GLY A 153 0.25 -5.93 1.36
C GLY A 153 -0.56 -5.00 2.26
N MET A 154 0.09 -3.94 2.74
CA MET A 154 -0.48 -2.79 3.42
C MET A 154 0.03 -1.51 2.76
N ASP A 155 -0.76 -0.44 2.81
CA ASP A 155 -0.31 0.86 2.34
C ASP A 155 0.68 1.46 3.35
N THR A 156 1.94 1.51 2.92
CA THR A 156 3.06 2.03 3.70
C THR A 156 2.95 3.52 3.99
N ASN A 157 2.15 4.27 3.23
CA ASN A 157 1.83 5.66 3.52
C ASN A 157 0.86 5.78 4.68
N VAL A 158 -0.09 4.84 4.78
CA VAL A 158 -1.09 4.78 5.87
C VAL A 158 -0.39 4.41 7.18
N ILE A 159 0.51 3.42 7.16
CA ILE A 159 1.22 2.96 8.37
C ILE A 159 2.51 3.73 8.68
N GLY A 160 2.94 4.64 7.80
CA GLY A 160 4.18 5.42 7.99
C GLY A 160 5.45 4.57 8.00
N ARG A 161 5.51 3.48 7.22
CA ARG A 161 6.61 2.51 7.24
C ARG A 161 6.92 1.95 5.83
N PHE A 162 7.96 2.45 5.17
CA PHE A 162 8.46 1.98 3.87
C PHE A 162 9.38 0.79 3.97
N MET A 163 10.28 0.73 4.95
CA MET A 163 11.25 -0.34 5.16
C MET A 163 11.94 -0.80 3.86
N ASN A 164 12.64 0.11 3.20
CA ASN A 164 13.43 -0.20 1.99
C ASN A 164 14.67 0.70 1.90
N ILE A 165 15.53 0.44 0.91
CA ILE A 165 16.80 1.17 0.69
C ILE A 165 16.65 2.44 -0.15
N VAL A 166 15.44 2.73 -0.65
CA VAL A 166 15.20 3.78 -1.65
C VAL A 166 14.64 5.04 -1.01
N ALA A 167 13.70 4.89 -0.07
CA ALA A 167 12.93 6.00 0.48
C ALA A 167 13.18 6.18 1.97
N LYS A 168 13.31 7.44 2.41
CA LYS A 168 13.29 7.78 3.83
C LYS A 168 11.89 7.54 4.39
N GLU A 169 11.84 6.97 5.59
CA GLU A 169 10.60 6.84 6.35
C GLU A 169 9.88 8.18 6.54
N PRO A 170 8.53 8.21 6.43
CA PRO A 170 7.74 9.37 6.83
C PRO A 170 7.97 9.71 8.30
N ASP A 171 7.92 10.99 8.66
CA ASP A 171 8.02 11.39 10.07
C ASP A 171 6.75 11.02 10.86
N ARG A 172 5.61 10.82 10.17
CA ARG A 172 4.29 10.44 10.69
C ARG A 172 3.51 9.53 9.72
N PRO A 173 2.60 8.67 10.22
CA PRO A 173 2.37 8.37 11.64
C PRO A 173 3.53 7.57 12.25
N LYS A 174 3.64 7.60 13.58
CA LYS A 174 4.61 6.79 14.33
C LYS A 174 3.91 5.63 15.00
N ILE A 175 4.23 4.42 14.55
CA ILE A 175 3.66 3.18 15.06
C ILE A 175 4.77 2.34 15.67
N LYS A 176 4.70 2.11 17.00
CA LYS A 176 5.74 1.33 17.69
C LYS A 176 5.69 -0.14 17.29
N ARG A 177 4.50 -0.77 17.36
CA ARG A 177 4.30 -2.17 16.99
C ARG A 177 3.14 -2.33 16.01
N ILE A 178 3.38 -3.12 14.96
CA ILE A 178 2.35 -3.56 14.03
C ILE A 178 2.17 -5.07 14.18
N TYR A 179 0.94 -5.50 14.38
CA TYR A 179 0.53 -6.89 14.44
C TYR A 179 -0.41 -7.23 13.28
N ILE A 180 -0.09 -8.25 12.49
CA ILE A 180 -0.93 -8.73 11.39
C ILE A 180 -1.61 -10.04 11.77
N ARG A 181 -2.93 -10.09 11.64
CA ARG A 181 -3.74 -11.26 12.03
C ARG A 181 -4.03 -12.23 10.90
N ASP A 182 -4.17 -11.75 9.66
CA ASP A 182 -4.52 -12.63 8.54
C ASP A 182 -4.03 -12.13 7.16
N LEU A 183 -4.15 -13.00 6.16
CA LEU A 183 -3.92 -12.74 4.73
C LEU A 183 -5.23 -12.89 3.97
N THR A 184 -5.55 -11.93 3.12
CA THR A 184 -6.76 -11.97 2.29
C THR A 184 -6.75 -13.17 1.33
N PRO A 185 -7.89 -13.83 1.08
CA PRO A 185 -7.99 -14.90 0.09
C PRO A 185 -7.60 -14.45 -1.32
N GLU A 186 -7.92 -13.22 -1.69
CA GLU A 186 -7.64 -12.62 -3.01
C GLU A 186 -6.14 -12.42 -3.27
N SER A 187 -5.30 -12.49 -2.22
CA SER A 187 -3.85 -12.46 -2.38
C SER A 187 -3.28 -13.77 -2.92
N ILE A 188 -4.06 -14.86 -2.89
CA ILE A 188 -3.66 -16.19 -3.39
C ILE A 188 -2.28 -16.59 -2.81
N GLY A 189 -2.14 -16.42 -1.49
CA GLY A 189 -0.92 -16.74 -0.74
C GLY A 189 0.23 -15.72 -0.88
N ASN A 190 0.08 -14.67 -1.68
CA ASN A 190 1.11 -13.63 -1.79
C ASN A 190 1.11 -12.70 -0.57
N ALA A 191 1.99 -12.95 0.40
CA ALA A 191 2.13 -12.17 1.61
C ALA A 191 3.18 -11.06 1.49
N SER A 192 3.39 -10.50 0.29
CA SER A 192 4.28 -9.35 0.10
C SER A 192 3.87 -8.23 1.07
N GLY A 193 4.78 -7.80 1.95
CA GLY A 193 4.48 -6.81 2.97
C GLY A 193 4.37 -7.35 4.39
N ILE A 194 4.37 -8.67 4.57
CA ILE A 194 4.37 -9.29 5.91
C ILE A 194 5.52 -8.76 6.78
N GLY A 195 6.68 -8.51 6.17
CA GLY A 195 7.85 -7.96 6.86
C GLY A 195 7.72 -6.50 7.32
N LEU A 196 6.62 -5.82 6.97
CA LEU A 196 6.31 -4.50 7.54
C LEU A 196 5.85 -4.59 8.99
N ALA A 197 5.41 -5.76 9.46
CA ALA A 197 4.98 -5.96 10.83
C ALA A 197 6.11 -6.39 11.78
N ASP A 198 5.86 -6.18 13.06
CA ASP A 198 6.73 -6.63 14.15
C ASP A 198 6.31 -8.03 14.61
N PHE A 199 5.00 -8.31 14.59
CA PHE A 199 4.39 -9.59 14.94
C PHE A 199 3.40 -10.03 13.88
N THR A 200 3.24 -11.35 13.70
CA THR A 200 2.25 -11.92 12.79
C THR A 200 1.60 -13.17 13.39
N HIS A 201 0.33 -13.38 13.12
CA HIS A 201 -0.36 -14.60 13.52
C HIS A 201 0.12 -15.79 12.66
N ARG A 202 0.25 -16.97 13.27
CA ARG A 202 0.59 -18.26 12.62
C ARG A 202 -0.14 -18.49 11.28
N ARG A 203 -1.46 -18.29 11.29
CA ARG A 203 -2.34 -18.37 10.11
C ARG A 203 -1.86 -17.60 8.87
N VAL A 204 -1.19 -16.45 9.03
CA VAL A 204 -0.65 -15.67 7.89
C VAL A 204 0.47 -16.45 7.21
N VAL A 205 1.37 -17.03 8.01
CA VAL A 205 2.51 -17.82 7.54
C VAL A 205 2.02 -19.12 6.90
N ASP A 206 1.02 -19.76 7.48
CA ASP A 206 0.45 -21.00 6.93
C ASP A 206 -0.24 -20.77 5.58
N LYS A 207 -0.84 -19.60 5.37
CA LYS A 207 -1.45 -19.19 4.09
C LYS A 207 -0.43 -18.70 3.06
N MET A 208 0.81 -18.41 3.46
CA MET A 208 1.81 -17.78 2.59
C MET A 208 2.37 -18.76 1.55
N ASP A 209 2.27 -18.40 0.27
CA ASP A 209 3.12 -18.94 -0.78
C ASP A 209 4.47 -18.20 -0.77
N VAL A 210 5.47 -18.87 -0.21
CA VAL A 210 6.85 -18.36 -0.11
C VAL A 210 7.44 -18.00 -1.47
N ARG A 211 7.18 -18.81 -2.51
CA ARG A 211 7.76 -18.60 -3.84
C ARG A 211 7.17 -17.35 -4.48
N THR A 212 5.85 -17.25 -4.48
CA THR A 212 5.13 -16.09 -5.03
C THR A 212 5.49 -14.80 -4.29
N THR A 213 5.59 -14.87 -2.96
CA THR A 213 6.01 -13.74 -2.12
C THR A 213 7.44 -13.30 -2.46
N ASN A 214 8.39 -14.24 -2.47
CA ASN A 214 9.80 -13.95 -2.76
C ASN A 214 9.99 -13.40 -4.18
N THR A 215 9.34 -13.98 -5.19
CA THR A 215 9.46 -13.50 -6.57
C THR A 215 9.01 -12.04 -6.69
N ASN A 216 7.91 -11.66 -6.03
CA ASN A 216 7.42 -10.29 -6.07
C ASN A 216 8.35 -9.33 -5.34
N CYS A 217 8.77 -9.66 -4.11
CA CYS A 217 9.66 -8.79 -3.33
C CYS A 217 11.04 -8.61 -3.99
N LEU A 218 11.60 -9.67 -4.58
CA LEU A 218 12.88 -9.58 -5.29
C LEU A 218 12.76 -8.78 -6.59
N THR A 219 11.64 -8.93 -7.33
CA THR A 219 11.38 -8.11 -8.53
C THR A 219 11.25 -6.63 -8.17
N ALA A 220 10.65 -6.34 -7.01
CA ALA A 220 10.48 -4.98 -6.50
C ALA A 220 11.72 -4.40 -5.79
N VAL A 221 12.80 -5.18 -5.62
CA VAL A 221 14.03 -4.78 -4.91
C VAL A 221 13.76 -4.43 -3.43
N ASN A 222 12.86 -5.17 -2.79
CA ASN A 222 12.50 -4.97 -1.38
C ASN A 222 12.39 -6.30 -0.61
N PRO A 223 13.49 -7.08 -0.49
CA PRO A 223 13.49 -8.35 0.25
C PRO A 223 13.04 -8.20 1.71
N GLU A 224 13.15 -7.01 2.29
CA GLU A 224 12.60 -6.64 3.60
C GLU A 224 11.13 -7.04 3.74
N LYS A 225 10.34 -6.87 2.67
CA LYS A 225 8.89 -7.12 2.67
C LYS A 225 8.50 -8.58 2.76
N ALA A 226 9.44 -9.50 2.53
CA ALA A 226 9.25 -10.94 2.64
C ALA A 226 9.78 -11.52 3.96
N ARG A 227 10.40 -10.70 4.84
CA ARG A 227 10.88 -11.16 6.14
C ARG A 227 9.69 -11.60 6.99
N ILE A 228 9.78 -12.79 7.58
CA ILE A 228 8.74 -13.30 8.47
C ILE A 228 8.94 -12.65 9.86
N PRO A 229 7.95 -11.92 10.40
CA PRO A 229 8.01 -11.35 11.76
C PRO A 229 7.98 -12.42 12.86
N ILE A 230 7.99 -11.99 14.12
CA ILE A 230 7.74 -12.93 15.23
C ILE A 230 6.35 -13.55 15.05
N ILE A 231 6.30 -14.87 15.05
CA ILE A 231 5.06 -15.62 14.83
C ILE A 231 4.39 -15.88 16.18
N CYS A 232 3.11 -15.52 16.29
CA CYS A 232 2.28 -15.74 17.47
C CYS A 232 1.20 -16.79 17.16
N GLU A 233 0.90 -17.64 18.13
CA GLU A 233 -0.06 -18.75 18.02
C GLU A 233 -1.50 -18.32 18.33
N SER A 234 -1.71 -17.14 18.93
CA SER A 234 -3.02 -16.53 19.19
C SER A 234 -2.93 -15.00 19.23
N ASP A 235 -4.07 -14.31 19.07
CA ASP A 235 -4.13 -12.86 19.29
C ASP A 235 -3.74 -12.47 20.73
N ARG A 236 -4.10 -13.28 21.73
CA ARG A 236 -3.70 -13.07 23.14
C ARG A 236 -2.18 -12.97 23.27
N GLU A 237 -1.47 -13.96 22.75
CA GLU A 237 0.00 -13.98 22.79
C GLU A 237 0.58 -12.77 22.06
N ALA A 238 0.05 -12.43 20.88
CA ALA A 238 0.51 -11.29 20.12
C ALA A 238 0.33 -9.97 20.88
N LEU A 239 -0.81 -9.78 21.56
CA LEU A 239 -1.08 -8.60 22.37
C LEU A 239 -0.14 -8.51 23.58
N ASP A 240 0.07 -9.63 24.29
CA ASP A 240 0.99 -9.68 25.43
C ASP A 240 2.42 -9.29 25.01
N LEU A 241 2.90 -9.80 23.87
CA LEU A 241 4.22 -9.46 23.32
C LEU A 241 4.29 -8.02 22.79
N CYS A 242 3.23 -7.52 22.15
CA CYS A 242 3.14 -6.12 21.75
C CYS A 242 3.27 -5.22 22.97
N PHE A 243 2.43 -5.41 23.99
CA PHE A 243 2.45 -4.58 25.20
C PHE A 243 3.75 -4.69 25.99
N GLY A 244 4.38 -5.87 26.01
CA GLY A 244 5.70 -6.05 26.61
C GLY A 244 6.82 -5.29 25.91
N THR A 245 6.60 -4.77 24.70
CA THR A 245 7.65 -4.13 23.87
C THR A 245 7.36 -2.69 23.47
N ILE A 246 6.29 -2.04 23.95
CA ILE A 246 5.97 -0.63 23.67
C ILE A 246 6.60 0.38 24.66
N GLY A 247 7.34 -0.11 25.66
CA GLY A 247 8.02 0.69 26.69
C GLY A 247 7.31 0.63 28.04
N LEU A 248 7.42 1.69 28.84
CA LEU A 248 6.86 1.76 30.20
C LEU A 248 5.37 2.09 30.26
N THR A 249 4.70 2.24 29.11
CA THR A 249 3.26 2.51 29.05
C THR A 249 2.49 1.29 29.55
N PRO A 250 1.67 1.40 30.61
CA PRO A 250 0.80 0.30 31.04
C PRO A 250 -0.22 -0.06 29.94
N PRO A 251 -0.62 -1.33 29.79
CA PRO A 251 -1.58 -1.74 28.75
C PRO A 251 -2.90 -0.94 28.76
N ALA A 252 -3.39 -0.55 29.94
CA ALA A 252 -4.62 0.22 30.09
C ALA A 252 -4.52 1.66 29.52
N ASP A 253 -3.32 2.21 29.41
CA ASP A 253 -3.04 3.56 28.88
C ASP A 253 -2.45 3.52 27.47
N ALA A 254 -2.25 2.33 26.90
CA ALA A 254 -1.65 2.18 25.57
C ALA A 254 -2.56 2.74 24.47
N ARG A 255 -1.95 3.43 23.50
CA ARG A 255 -2.62 3.88 22.27
C ARG A 255 -2.74 2.72 21.30
N VAL A 256 -3.85 2.00 21.38
CA VAL A 256 -4.11 0.82 20.54
C VAL A 256 -5.13 1.20 19.49
N MET A 257 -4.84 0.85 18.25
CA MET A 257 -5.77 0.95 17.14
C MET A 257 -5.88 -0.40 16.45
N ARG A 258 -7.08 -0.78 16.05
CA ARG A 258 -7.34 -1.93 15.20
C ARG A 258 -8.06 -1.48 13.94
N ILE A 259 -7.54 -1.88 12.80
CA ILE A 259 -8.13 -1.64 11.49
C ILE A 259 -8.40 -2.99 10.82
N ARG A 260 -9.38 -3.02 9.92
CA ARG A 260 -9.57 -4.19 9.04
C ARG A 260 -8.31 -4.37 8.19
N ASN A 261 -8.01 -3.35 7.39
CA ASN A 261 -6.84 -3.27 6.54
C ASN A 261 -6.60 -1.80 6.15
N THR A 262 -5.50 -1.49 5.47
CA THR A 262 -5.16 -0.09 5.12
C THR A 262 -6.00 0.51 3.98
N LEU A 263 -6.84 -0.30 3.34
CA LEU A 263 -7.74 0.14 2.27
C LEU A 263 -9.09 0.61 2.86
N HIS A 264 -9.61 -0.12 3.86
CA HIS A 264 -10.84 0.23 4.55
C HIS A 264 -10.55 0.76 5.96
N ILE A 265 -10.38 2.09 6.07
CA ILE A 265 -10.08 2.78 7.35
C ILE A 265 -11.13 3.82 7.74
N GLY A 266 -12.30 3.81 7.10
CA GLY A 266 -13.43 4.69 7.47
C GLY A 266 -13.97 4.39 8.87
N GLU A 267 -13.80 3.15 9.34
CA GLU A 267 -14.18 2.71 10.67
C GLU A 267 -12.99 1.97 11.32
N VAL A 268 -12.68 2.33 12.56
CA VAL A 268 -11.55 1.76 13.32
C VAL A 268 -11.95 1.55 14.78
N ASP A 269 -11.41 0.51 15.41
CA ASP A 269 -11.52 0.35 16.85
C ASP A 269 -10.30 1.02 17.50
N VAL A 270 -10.52 1.76 18.57
CA VAL A 270 -9.46 2.49 19.28
C VAL A 270 -9.56 2.34 20.78
N SER A 271 -8.41 2.35 21.47
CA SER A 271 -8.38 2.30 22.93
C SER A 271 -8.96 3.56 23.56
N ALA A 272 -9.36 3.45 24.83
CA ALA A 272 -9.83 4.60 25.62
C ALA A 272 -8.81 5.76 25.68
N ALA A 273 -7.51 5.47 25.52
CA ALA A 273 -6.47 6.49 25.43
C ALA A 273 -6.62 7.35 24.16
N LEU A 274 -6.86 6.73 23.01
CA LEU A 274 -7.06 7.43 21.73
C LEU A 274 -8.45 8.10 21.62
N VAL A 275 -9.49 7.54 22.24
CA VAL A 275 -10.82 8.18 22.28
C VAL A 275 -10.76 9.57 22.92
N LYS A 276 -9.93 9.76 23.94
CA LYS A 276 -9.72 11.09 24.55
C LYS A 276 -9.13 12.09 23.56
N GLU A 277 -8.27 11.64 22.66
CA GLU A 277 -7.66 12.45 21.59
C GLU A 277 -8.64 12.71 20.43
N ALA A 278 -9.68 11.91 20.29
CA ALA A 278 -10.77 12.15 19.33
C ALA A 278 -11.72 13.27 19.78
N ALA A 279 -11.72 13.63 21.06
CA ALA A 279 -12.62 14.64 21.60
C ALA A 279 -12.40 16.01 20.95
N GLY A 280 -13.46 16.58 20.35
CA GLY A 280 -13.41 17.90 19.71
C GLY A 280 -12.90 17.88 18.26
N ARG A 281 -12.61 16.71 17.70
CA ARG A 281 -12.30 16.56 16.28
C ARG A 281 -13.57 16.45 15.45
N ALA A 282 -13.75 17.38 14.52
CA ALA A 282 -14.92 17.40 13.64
C ALA A 282 -14.87 16.34 12.52
N ASP A 283 -13.71 15.72 12.32
CA ASP A 283 -13.49 14.68 11.31
C ASP A 283 -13.68 13.25 11.86
N LEU A 284 -14.05 13.09 13.13
CA LEU A 284 -14.26 11.80 13.78
C LEU A 284 -15.63 11.74 14.48
N GLU A 285 -16.25 10.57 14.42
CA GLU A 285 -17.49 10.23 15.13
C GLU A 285 -17.27 8.96 15.96
N VAL A 286 -17.76 8.96 17.21
CA VAL A 286 -17.71 7.77 18.07
C VAL A 286 -18.98 6.96 17.83
N LEU A 287 -18.86 5.84 17.11
CA LEU A 287 -20.00 5.00 16.73
C LEU A 287 -20.51 4.12 17.88
N ALA A 288 -19.61 3.61 18.72
CA ALA A 288 -19.95 2.77 19.88
C ALA A 288 -18.86 2.76 20.95
N GLY A 289 -19.19 2.14 22.09
CA GLY A 289 -18.30 1.96 23.24
C GLY A 289 -18.54 2.97 24.37
N PRO A 290 -17.70 2.94 25.42
CA PRO A 290 -16.56 2.02 25.60
C PRO A 290 -17.02 0.58 25.85
N ALA A 291 -16.26 -0.39 25.34
CA ALA A 291 -16.45 -1.82 25.59
C ALA A 291 -15.09 -2.52 25.84
N PRO A 292 -15.05 -3.62 26.60
CA PRO A 292 -13.83 -4.40 26.79
C PRO A 292 -13.30 -4.98 25.47
N LEU A 293 -11.99 -5.13 25.36
CA LEU A 293 -11.36 -5.92 24.29
C LEU A 293 -11.56 -7.41 24.61
N GLU A 294 -12.50 -8.05 23.92
CA GLU A 294 -12.87 -9.43 24.18
C GLU A 294 -12.05 -10.42 23.34
N LEU A 295 -11.64 -11.49 24.01
CA LEU A 295 -10.96 -12.65 23.42
C LEU A 295 -11.83 -13.88 23.67
N ASP A 296 -11.94 -14.76 22.68
CA ASP A 296 -12.61 -16.04 22.85
C ASP A 296 -11.78 -17.03 23.71
N ALA A 297 -12.30 -18.26 23.86
CA ALA A 297 -11.63 -19.30 24.63
C ALA A 297 -10.30 -19.79 24.02
N ALA A 298 -10.10 -19.60 22.71
CA ALA A 298 -8.84 -19.87 22.02
C ALA A 298 -7.84 -18.71 22.14
N GLY A 299 -8.27 -17.57 22.70
CA GLY A 299 -7.44 -16.38 22.81
C GLY A 299 -7.44 -15.54 21.53
N GLU A 300 -8.49 -15.64 20.71
CA GLU A 300 -8.65 -14.88 19.48
C GLU A 300 -9.56 -13.67 19.69
N LEU A 301 -9.22 -12.55 19.07
CA LEU A 301 -10.04 -11.33 19.06
C LEU A 301 -11.33 -11.58 18.31
N LEU A 302 -12.44 -11.20 18.95
CA LEU A 302 -13.75 -11.14 18.30
C LEU A 302 -13.75 -10.14 17.12
N PRO A 303 -14.75 -10.19 16.22
CA PRO A 303 -14.90 -9.19 15.17
C PRO A 303 -14.88 -7.76 15.72
N MET A 304 -14.39 -6.80 14.93
CA MET A 304 -14.37 -5.39 15.36
C MET A 304 -15.78 -4.92 15.72
N LEU A 305 -15.89 -4.02 16.70
CA LEU A 305 -17.19 -3.46 17.11
C LEU A 305 -17.87 -2.75 15.93
N ALA A 306 -17.07 -2.09 15.09
CA ALA A 306 -17.49 -1.51 13.82
C ALA A 306 -18.27 -2.51 12.93
N PHE A 307 -17.77 -3.73 12.75
CA PHE A 307 -18.46 -4.74 11.92
C PHE A 307 -19.74 -5.27 12.56
N GLY A 308 -19.80 -5.34 13.89
CA GLY A 308 -21.00 -5.80 14.61
C GLY A 308 -22.21 -4.88 14.40
N LEU A 309 -21.99 -3.58 14.30
CA LEU A 309 -23.05 -2.58 14.04
C LEU A 309 -23.55 -2.67 12.59
N ALA A 310 -22.64 -2.80 11.62
CA ALA A 310 -22.99 -2.94 10.21
C ALA A 310 -23.78 -4.23 9.93
N ALA A 311 -23.42 -5.34 10.59
CA ALA A 311 -24.14 -6.61 10.48
C ALA A 311 -25.51 -6.61 11.18
N ALA A 312 -25.72 -5.77 12.20
CA ALA A 312 -27.01 -5.60 12.87
C ALA A 312 -27.96 -4.64 12.13
N ALA A 313 -27.44 -3.87 11.18
CA ALA A 313 -28.19 -2.91 10.36
C ALA A 313 -28.71 -3.47 9.01
N HIS A 314 -28.44 -4.76 8.73
CA HIS A 314 -28.88 -5.51 7.54
C HIS A 314 -29.69 -6.75 7.94
#